data_AF-A0A355XS64-F1
#
_entry.id   AF-A0A355XS64-F1
#
_cell.length_a   1.000
_cell.length_b   1.000
_cell.length_c   1.000
_cell.angle_alpha   90.00
_cell.angle_beta   90.00
_cell.angle_gamma   90.00
#
_symmetry.space_group_name_H-M   'P 1'
#
loop_
_entity.id
_entity.type
_entity.pdbx_description
1 polymer ?
#
loop_
_entity_poly.entity_id
_entity_poly.type
_entity_poly.pdbx_seq_one_letter_code
_entity_poly.pdbx_strand_id
1 'polypeptide(L)'
;MNKPVVYSLVVIAGIVLASLTYLKQDIEEPVEPKVNSAIMIDGKIPPQLSYLFPDQDHGPHQKYVDEKSCLVCHKQEITIPGVGLATKIPHEFRPDCVFCHLLPSRAI
;
A
#
# COMPACT_ATOMS: atom_id res chain seq x y z
N MET A 1 -0.60 -45.33 34.41
CA MET A 1 -1.00 -44.20 33.55
C MET A 1 -1.82 -44.73 32.39
N ASN A 2 -3.07 -44.28 32.24
CA ASN A 2 -3.97 -44.80 31.21
C ASN A 2 -3.63 -44.14 29.87
N LYS A 3 -2.82 -44.83 29.06
CA LYS A 3 -2.45 -44.43 27.70
C LYS A 3 -3.61 -43.87 26.85
N PRO A 4 -4.83 -44.45 26.86
CA PRO A 4 -5.96 -43.89 26.09
C PRO A 4 -6.40 -42.50 26.59
N VAL A 5 -6.29 -42.22 27.89
CA VAL A 5 -6.61 -40.91 28.47
C VAL A 5 -5.59 -39.86 28.03
N VAL A 6 -4.31 -40.23 28.00
CA VAL A 6 -3.23 -39.35 27.54
C VAL A 6 -3.40 -39.01 26.05
N TYR A 7 -3.69 -40.01 25.21
CA TYR A 7 -3.92 -39.76 23.78
C TYR A 7 -5.15 -38.87 23.52
N SER A 8 -6.23 -39.07 24.27
CA SER A 8 -7.42 -38.23 24.17
C SER A 8 -7.12 -36.76 24.53
N LEU A 9 -6.34 -36.53 25.60
CA LEU A 9 -5.93 -35.18 26.01
C LEU A 9 -5.06 -34.48 24.96
N VAL A 10 -4.14 -35.20 24.32
CA VAL A 10 -3.29 -34.63 23.26
C VAL A 10 -4.11 -34.20 22.05
N VAL A 11 -5.09 -35.00 21.63
CA VAL A 11 -5.98 -34.66 20.51
C VAL A 11 -6.81 -33.42 20.83
N ILE A 12 -7.39 -33.34 22.02
CA ILE A 12 -8.19 -32.19 22.45
C ILE A 12 -7.34 -30.91 22.49
N ALA A 13 -6.13 -30.98 23.04
CA ALA A 13 -5.21 -29.84 23.09
C ALA A 13 -4.85 -29.34 21.68
N GLY A 14 -4.60 -30.26 20.74
CA GLY A 14 -4.32 -29.92 19.35
C GLY A 14 -5.48 -29.20 18.66
N ILE A 15 -6.72 -29.66 18.87
CA ILE A 15 -7.92 -29.02 18.31
C ILE A 15 -8.09 -27.61 18.88
N VAL A 16 -7.94 -27.44 20.19
CA VAL A 16 -8.07 -26.12 20.85
C VAL A 16 -7.03 -25.13 20.32
N LEU A 17 -5.77 -25.55 20.18
CA LEU A 17 -4.70 -24.72 19.63
C LEU A 17 -4.99 -24.31 18.19
N ALA A 18 -5.40 -25.25 17.34
CA ALA A 18 -5.75 -24.97 15.94
C ALA A 18 -6.93 -24.00 15.81
N SER A 19 -7.96 -24.14 16.65
CA SER A 19 -9.10 -23.21 16.68
C SER A 19 -8.68 -21.80 17.11
N LEU A 20 -7.81 -21.68 18.11
CA LEU A 20 -7.31 -20.38 18.57
C LEU A 20 -6.45 -19.68 17.51
N THR A 21 -5.63 -20.42 16.77
CA THR A 21 -4.84 -19.85 15.66
C THR A 21 -5.73 -19.42 14.51
N TYR A 22 -6.73 -20.23 14.14
CA TYR A 22 -7.67 -19.90 13.08
C TYR A 22 -8.46 -18.62 13.40
N LEU A 23 -9.02 -18.53 14.62
CA LEU A 23 -9.71 -17.33 15.09
C LEU A 23 -8.82 -16.09 15.14
N LYS A 24 -7.50 -16.24 15.32
CA LYS A 24 -6.56 -15.11 15.36
C LYS A 24 -6.20 -14.62 13.96
N GLN A 25 -6.19 -15.49 12.95
CA GLN A 25 -5.94 -15.11 11.56
C GLN A 25 -7.09 -14.30 10.97
N ASP A 26 -8.34 -14.57 11.36
CA ASP A 26 -9.50 -13.75 10.97
C ASP A 26 -9.55 -12.38 11.69
N ILE A 27 -8.68 -12.13 12.68
CA ILE A 27 -8.57 -10.86 13.43
C ILE A 27 -7.40 -10.00 12.92
N GLU A 28 -6.59 -10.48 11.97
CA GLU A 28 -5.81 -9.58 11.13
C GLU A 28 -6.78 -8.92 10.14
N GLU A 29 -7.53 -7.94 10.65
CA GLU A 29 -8.15 -6.94 9.80
C GLU A 29 -7.05 -6.46 8.84
N PRO A 30 -7.31 -6.42 7.53
CA PRO A 30 -6.37 -5.79 6.62
C PRO A 30 -6.14 -4.40 7.20
N VAL A 31 -4.89 -4.14 7.60
CA VAL A 31 -4.47 -2.80 7.99
C VAL A 31 -4.59 -2.00 6.71
N GLU A 32 -5.79 -1.47 6.45
CA GLU A 32 -5.98 -0.42 5.48
C GLU A 32 -4.96 0.63 5.91
N PRO A 33 -4.04 1.04 5.00
CA PRO A 33 -3.09 2.06 5.34
C PRO A 33 -3.93 3.21 5.86
N LYS A 34 -3.69 3.62 7.11
CA LYS A 34 -4.34 4.75 7.75
C LYS A 34 -3.90 5.99 6.97
N VAL A 35 -4.49 6.19 5.79
CA VAL A 35 -4.31 7.38 4.97
C VAL A 35 -4.80 8.48 5.88
N ASN A 36 -3.88 9.32 6.36
CA ASN A 36 -4.24 10.51 7.10
C ASN A 36 -5.23 11.28 6.23
N SER A 37 -6.51 11.20 6.56
CA SER A 37 -7.64 11.87 5.92
C SER A 37 -7.55 13.40 6.02
N ALA A 38 -6.41 13.93 6.47
CA ALA A 38 -6.17 15.33 6.78
C ALA A 38 -5.49 16.12 5.64
N ILE A 39 -4.94 15.48 4.60
CA ILE A 39 -4.25 16.22 3.53
C ILE A 39 -5.14 16.29 2.29
N MET A 40 -6.13 17.19 2.32
CA MET A 40 -6.87 17.59 1.12
C MET A 40 -6.20 18.81 0.49
N ILE A 41 -6.02 18.79 -0.83
CA ILE A 41 -5.52 19.93 -1.60
C ILE A 41 -6.66 20.41 -2.51
N ASP A 42 -7.09 21.65 -2.32
CA ASP A 42 -8.21 22.27 -3.06
C ASP A 42 -9.49 21.42 -3.05
N GLY A 43 -9.79 20.81 -1.90
CA GLY A 43 -10.97 19.94 -1.72
C GLY A 43 -10.88 18.58 -2.41
N LYS A 44 -9.71 18.21 -2.94
CA LYS A 44 -9.46 16.90 -3.57
C LYS A 44 -8.49 16.07 -2.74
N ILE A 45 -8.74 14.77 -2.70
CA ILE A 45 -7.83 13.79 -2.11
C ILE A 45 -6.68 13.57 -3.11
N PRO A 46 -5.42 13.73 -2.69
CA PRO A 46 -4.27 13.43 -3.53
C PRO A 46 -4.31 11.95 -3.95
N PRO A 47 -4.16 11.62 -5.25
CA PRO A 47 -4.08 10.24 -5.68
C PRO A 47 -2.85 9.55 -5.06
N GLN A 48 -3.05 8.29 -4.67
CA GLN A 48 -1.94 7.39 -4.36
C GLN A 48 -1.20 7.03 -5.64
N LEU A 49 0.13 7.07 -5.59
CA LEU A 49 0.96 6.72 -6.75
C LEU A 49 0.98 5.19 -6.94
N SER A 50 1.03 4.75 -8.20
CA SER A 50 1.05 3.34 -8.59
C SER A 50 2.46 2.84 -8.91
N TYR A 51 2.70 1.53 -8.79
CA TYR A 51 3.90 0.90 -9.33
C TYR A 51 3.84 0.84 -10.86
N LEU A 52 4.36 1.87 -11.53
CA LEU A 52 4.39 1.93 -13.00
C LEU A 52 5.33 0.89 -13.63
N PHE A 53 6.41 0.53 -12.94
CA PHE A 53 7.41 -0.44 -13.40
C PHE A 53 7.88 -1.29 -12.21
N PRO A 54 7.16 -2.36 -11.85
CA PRO A 54 7.50 -3.18 -10.68
C PRO A 54 8.91 -3.79 -10.76
N ASP A 55 9.41 -4.02 -11.97
CA ASP A 55 10.76 -4.57 -12.23
C ASP A 55 11.88 -3.53 -12.14
N GLN A 56 11.56 -2.25 -11.87
CA GLN A 56 12.54 -1.18 -11.72
C GLN A 56 12.52 -0.61 -10.30
N ASP A 57 13.59 -0.87 -9.54
CA ASP A 57 13.78 -0.36 -8.18
C ASP A 57 13.75 1.18 -8.06
N HIS A 58 13.95 1.90 -9.17
CA HIS A 58 14.03 3.36 -9.23
C HIS A 58 13.13 3.97 -10.31
N GLY A 59 11.98 3.35 -10.60
CA GLY A 59 11.00 3.92 -11.52
C GLY A 59 10.40 5.26 -11.03
N PRO A 60 9.67 5.98 -11.90
CA PRO A 60 9.23 7.36 -11.69
C PRO A 60 8.21 7.56 -10.57
N HIS A 61 7.60 6.49 -10.05
CA HIS A 61 6.70 6.53 -8.90
C HIS A 61 7.27 5.85 -7.65
N GLN A 62 8.38 5.13 -7.78
CA GLN A 62 8.93 4.28 -6.71
C GLN A 62 9.79 5.07 -5.73
N LYS A 63 10.29 6.23 -6.15
CA LYS A 63 11.11 7.11 -5.31
C LYS A 63 10.90 8.56 -5.72
N TYR A 64 10.76 9.43 -4.72
CA TYR A 64 10.85 10.87 -4.92
C TYR A 64 12.30 11.30 -5.04
N VAL A 65 12.63 11.98 -6.14
CA VAL A 65 13.94 12.60 -6.37
C VAL A 65 13.85 14.09 -6.13
N ASP A 66 13.03 14.76 -6.92
CA ASP A 66 12.71 16.19 -6.84
C ASP A 66 11.39 16.47 -7.57
N GLU A 67 10.89 17.69 -7.47
CA GLU A 67 9.64 18.08 -8.11
C GLU A 67 9.73 18.11 -9.64
N LYS A 68 10.94 18.35 -10.19
CA LYS A 68 11.18 18.40 -11.64
C LYS A 68 10.97 17.03 -12.25
N SER A 69 11.38 15.98 -11.56
CA SER A 69 11.20 14.58 -11.97
C SER A 69 9.73 14.23 -12.14
N CYS A 70 8.85 14.63 -11.20
CA CYS A 70 7.40 14.46 -11.32
C CYS A 70 6.82 15.28 -12.50
N LEU A 71 7.31 16.50 -12.67
CA LEU A 71 6.83 17.42 -13.72
C LEU A 71 7.25 17.02 -15.14
N VAL A 72 8.20 16.09 -15.32
CA VAL A 72 8.50 15.52 -16.65
C VAL A 72 7.23 14.98 -17.30
N CYS A 73 6.36 14.35 -16.52
CA CYS A 73 5.12 13.78 -17.01
C CYS A 73 3.88 14.61 -16.62
N HIS A 74 3.86 15.22 -15.43
CA HIS A 74 2.65 15.82 -14.88
C HIS A 74 2.51 17.34 -15.07
N LYS A 75 3.50 18.01 -15.71
CA LYS A 75 3.41 19.44 -16.03
C LYS A 75 2.24 19.78 -16.96
N GLN A 76 1.91 18.85 -17.85
CA GLN A 76 0.80 18.93 -18.78
C GLN A 76 0.22 17.53 -18.96
N GLU A 77 -0.95 17.43 -19.56
CA GLU A 77 -1.54 16.13 -19.85
C GLU A 77 -0.83 15.50 -21.05
N ILE A 78 -0.30 14.29 -20.88
CA ILE A 78 0.40 13.53 -21.93
C ILE A 78 0.04 12.05 -21.89
N THR A 79 -0.05 11.42 -23.07
CA THR A 79 -0.14 9.97 -23.19
C THR A 79 1.25 9.39 -23.42
N ILE A 80 1.68 8.50 -22.54
CA ILE A 80 2.99 7.83 -22.60
C ILE A 80 2.79 6.42 -23.17
N PRO A 81 3.42 6.07 -24.31
CA PRO A 81 3.33 4.74 -24.88
C PRO A 81 3.73 3.65 -23.89
N GLY A 82 2.89 2.62 -23.73
CA GLY A 82 3.13 1.50 -22.81
C GLY A 82 2.86 1.79 -21.33
N VAL A 83 2.53 3.04 -20.97
CA VAL A 83 2.23 3.45 -19.58
C VAL A 83 0.80 3.94 -19.42
N GLY A 84 0.31 4.76 -20.35
CA GLY A 84 -1.03 5.34 -20.29
C GLY A 84 -1.01 6.87 -20.16
N LEU A 85 -2.12 7.43 -19.67
CA LEU A 85 -2.32 8.88 -19.55
C LEU A 85 -1.72 9.40 -18.24
N ALA A 86 -0.76 10.32 -18.33
CA ALA A 86 -0.30 11.13 -17.21
C ALA A 86 -1.10 12.45 -17.22
N THR A 87 -1.93 12.65 -16.20
CA THR A 87 -2.78 13.83 -16.09
C THR A 87 -2.00 15.04 -15.59
N LYS A 88 -2.41 16.24 -16.04
CA LYS A 88 -1.87 17.50 -15.51
C LYS A 88 -2.24 17.68 -14.04
N ILE A 89 -1.30 18.18 -13.23
CA ILE A 89 -1.56 18.54 -11.83
C ILE A 89 -2.66 19.61 -11.74
N PRO A 90 -3.76 19.37 -10.99
CA PRO A 90 -4.91 20.27 -10.94
C PRO A 90 -4.79 21.40 -9.89
N HIS A 91 -3.68 21.47 -9.16
CA HIS A 91 -3.41 22.46 -8.10
C HIS A 91 -2.17 23.30 -8.40
N GLU A 92 -1.92 24.35 -7.61
CA GLU A 92 -0.71 25.16 -7.71
C GLU A 92 0.56 24.32 -7.46
N PHE A 93 1.67 24.73 -8.07
CA PHE A 93 2.95 24.05 -7.89
C PHE A 93 3.37 23.99 -6.41
N ARG A 94 3.88 22.82 -6.00
CA ARG A 94 4.47 22.57 -4.68
C ARG A 94 5.85 21.92 -4.85
N PRO A 95 6.85 22.32 -4.05
CA PRO A 95 8.21 21.81 -4.16
C PRO A 95 8.42 20.41 -3.54
N ASP A 96 7.45 19.91 -2.78
CA ASP A 96 7.47 18.56 -2.20
C ASP A 96 6.15 17.85 -2.52
N CYS A 97 6.18 17.01 -3.56
CA CYS A 97 4.99 16.28 -4.01
C CYS A 97 4.61 15.17 -3.02
N VAL A 98 5.59 14.56 -2.34
CA VAL A 98 5.34 13.42 -1.44
C VAL A 98 4.80 13.81 -0.07
N PHE A 99 4.75 15.11 0.22
CA PHE A 99 3.99 15.62 1.35
C PHE A 99 2.50 15.22 1.28
N CYS A 100 1.93 15.23 0.07
CA CYS A 100 0.52 14.89 -0.17
C CYS A 100 0.36 13.55 -0.90
N HIS A 101 1.24 13.23 -1.84
CA HIS A 101 1.16 12.04 -2.68
C HIS A 101 1.99 10.92 -2.09
N LEU A 102 1.31 9.88 -1.61
CA LEU A 102 1.99 8.70 -1.08
C LEU A 102 2.63 7.92 -2.23
N LEU A 103 3.95 7.69 -2.11
CA LEU A 103 4.64 6.71 -2.93
C LEU A 103 4.00 5.34 -2.72
N PRO A 104 4.08 4.44 -3.72
CA PRO A 104 3.69 3.06 -3.53
C PRO A 104 4.49 2.48 -2.36
N SER A 105 3.83 2.09 -1.27
CA SER A 105 4.44 1.19 -0.31
C SER A 105 4.63 -0.13 -1.05
N ARG A 106 5.84 -0.72 -1.04
CA ARG A 106 5.96 -2.15 -1.32
C ARG A 106 4.97 -2.80 -0.36
N ALA A 107 3.90 -3.40 -0.89
CA ALA A 107 3.10 -4.31 -0.10
C ALA A 107 4.11 -5.32 0.45
N ILE A 108 4.32 -5.29 1.76
CA ILE A 108 5.10 -6.30 2.47
C ILE A 108 4.25 -7.56 2.45
#